data_AF-A0A926EIX8-F1
#
_entry.id   AF-A0A926EIX8-F1
#
_cell.length_a   1.000
_cell.length_b   1.000
_cell.length_c   1.000
_cell.angle_alpha   90.00
_cell.angle_beta   90.00
_cell.angle_gamma   90.00
#
_symmetry.space_group_name_H-M   'P 1'
#
loop_
_entity.id
_entity.type
_entity.pdbx_description
1 polymer ?
#
loop_
_entity_poly.entity_id
_entity_poly.type
_entity_poly.pdbx_seq_one_letter_code
_entity_poly.pdbx_strand_id
1 'polypeptide(L)'
;MNNYARLLKFIPYFEDPTVLTLGYRRQDDEITAFVDESHQCGIINKEYFNYLQEKAPGEEYEALIPTADMDMLKALFGYYICQKPYAMKLWEEPIKEEIFLKLLYRLKTLSEA
;
A
#
# COMPACT_ATOMS: atom_id res chain seq x y z
N MET A 1 6.84 2.17 20.02
CA MET A 1 7.20 2.87 18.77
C MET A 1 6.50 2.18 17.63
N ASN A 2 5.63 2.89 16.91
CA ASN A 2 4.85 2.33 15.81
C ASN A 2 5.83 1.97 14.67
N ASN A 3 6.10 0.67 14.46
CA ASN A 3 7.15 0.20 13.55
C ASN A 3 6.89 0.60 12.08
N TYR A 4 5.64 0.97 11.78
CA TYR A 4 5.15 1.33 10.45
C TYR A 4 5.57 2.72 9.98
N ALA A 5 6.05 3.59 10.87
CA ALA A 5 6.51 4.94 10.50
C ALA A 5 7.64 4.91 9.45
N ARG A 6 8.38 3.80 9.36
CA ARG A 6 9.40 3.57 8.33
C ARG A 6 8.86 3.61 6.90
N LEU A 7 7.57 3.28 6.72
CA LEU A 7 6.93 3.34 5.41
C LEU A 7 6.68 4.78 4.94
N LEU A 8 6.59 5.74 5.86
CA LEU A 8 6.32 7.14 5.52
C LEU A 8 7.46 7.78 4.71
N LYS A 9 8.67 7.19 4.75
CA LYS A 9 9.80 7.62 3.91
C LYS A 9 9.54 7.48 2.41
N PHE A 10 8.57 6.65 2.01
CA PHE A 10 8.20 6.43 0.60
C PHE A 10 7.15 7.43 0.10
N ILE A 11 6.60 8.31 0.95
CA ILE A 11 5.64 9.34 0.50
C ILE A 11 6.23 10.19 -0.64
N PRO A 12 7.43 10.79 -0.52
CA PRO A 12 7.98 11.63 -1.58
C PRO A 12 8.17 10.88 -2.92
N TYR A 13 8.45 9.57 -2.85
CA TYR A 13 8.59 8.74 -4.04
C TYR A 13 7.26 8.59 -4.78
N PHE A 14 6.16 8.31 -4.06
CA PHE A 14 4.83 8.18 -4.66
C PHE A 14 4.15 9.52 -4.97
N GLU A 15 4.64 10.64 -4.43
CA GLU A 15 4.22 11.99 -4.83
C GLU A 15 4.85 12.44 -6.16
N ASP A 16 5.97 11.85 -6.56
CA ASP A 16 6.64 12.20 -7.79
C ASP A 16 5.78 11.76 -9.00
N PRO A 17 5.24 12.69 -9.82
CA PRO A 17 4.41 12.32 -10.96
C PRO A 17 5.17 11.55 -12.04
N THR A 18 6.50 11.57 -12.00
CA THR A 18 7.36 10.81 -12.91
C THR A 18 7.51 9.34 -12.51
N VAL A 19 7.02 8.94 -11.33
CA VAL A 19 7.07 7.55 -10.85
C VAL A 19 6.44 6.56 -11.83
N LEU A 20 5.39 6.96 -12.54
CA LEU A 20 4.75 6.18 -13.61
C LEU A 20 5.66 5.97 -14.82
N THR A 21 6.50 6.96 -15.12
CA THR A 21 7.46 6.90 -16.24
C THR A 21 8.75 6.16 -15.87
N LEU A 22 9.13 6.22 -14.59
CA LEU A 22 10.31 5.56 -14.03
C LEU A 22 10.06 4.06 -13.80
N GLY A 23 8.87 3.68 -13.28
CA GLY A 23 8.48 2.29 -13.05
C GLY A 23 8.41 1.41 -14.32
N TYR A 24 8.32 2.03 -15.50
CA TYR A 24 8.39 1.32 -16.79
C TYR A 24 9.81 0.89 -17.19
N ARG A 25 10.86 1.51 -16.63
CA ARG A 25 12.26 1.18 -16.91
C ARG A 25 12.82 0.23 -15.84
N ARG A 26 12.32 -1.02 -15.82
CA ARG A 26 12.63 -2.07 -14.82
C ARG A 26 12.10 -1.72 -13.42
N GLN A 27 11.87 -2.75 -12.62
CA GLN A 27 11.56 -2.64 -11.19
C GLN A 27 12.38 -1.52 -10.57
N ASP A 28 11.70 -0.43 -10.21
CA ASP A 28 12.29 0.66 -9.50
C ASP A 28 12.74 0.13 -8.13
N ASP A 29 14.00 0.35 -7.79
CA ASP A 29 14.59 -0.09 -6.52
C ASP A 29 13.75 0.42 -5.34
N GLU A 30 13.08 1.58 -5.50
CA GLU A 30 12.19 2.16 -4.49
C GLU A 30 10.86 1.40 -4.32
N ILE A 31 10.25 0.91 -5.41
CA ILE A 31 9.03 0.07 -5.29
C ILE A 31 9.39 -1.24 -4.60
N THR A 32 10.50 -1.86 -4.99
CA THR A 32 10.98 -3.08 -4.33
C THR A 32 11.29 -2.82 -2.85
N ALA A 33 11.96 -1.72 -2.52
CA ALA A 33 12.22 -1.33 -1.15
C ALA A 33 10.93 -1.07 -0.35
N PHE A 34 9.92 -0.46 -0.96
CA PHE A 34 8.60 -0.25 -0.34
C PHE A 34 7.90 -1.56 -0.01
N VAL A 35 7.91 -2.52 -0.94
CA VAL A 35 7.33 -3.85 -0.73
C VAL A 35 8.07 -4.60 0.37
N ASP A 36 9.40 -4.61 0.32
CA ASP A 36 10.23 -5.28 1.32
C ASP A 36 10.02 -4.69 2.71
N GLU A 37 10.01 -3.36 2.84
CA GLU A 37 9.75 -2.70 4.11
C GLU A 37 8.33 -2.99 4.61
N SER A 38 7.33 -3.08 3.73
CA SER A 38 5.95 -3.43 4.10
C SER A 38 5.86 -4.83 4.69
N HIS A 39 6.63 -5.78 4.16
CA HIS A 39 6.77 -7.10 4.77
C HIS A 39 7.54 -7.07 6.10
N GLN A 40 8.65 -6.33 6.17
CA GLN A 40 9.54 -6.31 7.34
C GLN A 40 8.95 -5.58 8.55
N CYS A 41 8.24 -4.46 8.34
CA CYS A 41 7.66 -3.69 9.43
C CYS A 41 6.40 -4.35 10.01
N GLY A 42 5.82 -5.35 9.32
CA GLY A 42 4.66 -6.11 9.77
C GLY A 42 3.33 -5.38 9.59
N ILE A 43 3.23 -4.44 8.64
CA ILE A 43 1.96 -3.77 8.30
C ILE A 43 0.99 -4.73 7.59
N ILE A 44 1.50 -5.76 6.93
CA ILE A 44 0.67 -6.68 6.16
C ILE A 44 -0.06 -7.65 7.11
N ASN A 45 -1.39 -7.57 7.14
CA ASN A 45 -2.22 -8.59 7.77
C ASN A 45 -2.15 -9.88 6.93
N LYS A 46 -1.73 -11.01 7.53
CA LYS A 46 -1.65 -12.31 6.81
C LYS A 46 -3.02 -12.85 6.40
N GLU A 47 -4.05 -12.51 7.16
CA GLU A 47 -5.44 -12.90 6.93
C GLU A 47 -6.22 -11.81 6.17
N TYR A 48 -5.51 -10.88 5.49
CA TYR A 48 -6.14 -9.73 4.82
C TYR A 48 -7.30 -10.13 3.91
N PHE A 49 -7.18 -11.25 3.18
CA PHE A 49 -8.23 -11.72 2.28
C PHE A 49 -9.51 -12.07 3.04
N ASN A 50 -9.39 -12.90 4.08
CA ASN A 50 -10.52 -13.30 4.92
C ASN A 50 -11.13 -12.08 5.64
N TYR A 51 -10.28 -11.19 6.14
CA TYR A 51 -10.70 -9.97 6.81
C TYR A 51 -11.52 -9.05 5.89
N LEU A 52 -11.04 -8.82 4.66
CA LEU A 52 -11.74 -7.97 3.69
C LEU A 52 -13.05 -8.61 3.24
N GLN A 53 -13.08 -9.92 3.00
CA GLN A 53 -14.31 -10.64 2.66
C GLN A 53 -15.37 -10.54 3.77
N GLU A 54 -14.95 -10.56 5.05
CA GLU A 54 -15.88 -10.43 6.17
C GLU A 54 -16.34 -8.98 6.40
N LYS A 55 -15.41 -8.02 6.38
CA LYS A 55 -15.67 -6.63 6.80
C LYS A 55 -16.16 -5.73 5.67
N ALA A 56 -15.78 -6.02 4.44
CA ALA A 56 -16.12 -5.22 3.27
C ALA A 56 -16.22 -6.11 2.02
N PRO A 57 -17.23 -6.99 1.94
CA PRO A 57 -17.42 -7.85 0.78
C PRO A 57 -17.70 -7.00 -0.47
N GLY A 58 -16.77 -6.99 -1.43
CA GLY A 58 -16.87 -6.22 -2.67
C GLY A 58 -15.52 -5.90 -3.30
N GLU A 59 -15.50 -5.08 -4.34
CA GLU A 59 -14.30 -4.79 -5.15
C GLU A 59 -13.78 -3.34 -5.00
N GLU A 60 -14.50 -2.44 -4.33
CA GLU A 60 -14.10 -1.01 -4.21
C GLU A 60 -13.28 -0.73 -2.93
N TYR A 61 -12.18 -1.47 -2.73
CA TYR A 61 -11.35 -1.34 -1.52
C TYR A 61 -10.66 0.03 -1.39
N GLU A 62 -10.43 0.73 -2.51
CA GLU A 62 -9.87 2.08 -2.50
C GLU A 62 -10.73 3.05 -1.68
N ALA A 63 -12.06 2.96 -1.82
CA ALA A 63 -13.00 3.86 -1.14
C ALA A 63 -12.96 3.73 0.40
N LEU A 64 -12.38 2.63 0.91
CA LEU A 64 -12.22 2.39 2.34
C LEU A 64 -10.97 3.05 2.91
N ILE A 65 -9.97 3.39 2.10
CA ILE A 65 -8.69 3.94 2.56
C ILE A 65 -8.86 5.19 3.44
N PRO A 66 -9.69 6.20 3.09
CA PRO A 66 -9.80 7.43 3.86
C PRO A 66 -10.31 7.24 5.29
N THR A 67 -11.17 6.22 5.51
CA THR A 67 -11.82 5.95 6.79
C THR A 67 -11.26 4.73 7.51
N ALA A 68 -10.38 3.95 6.87
CA ALA A 68 -9.80 2.73 7.40
C ALA A 68 -9.16 2.96 8.78
N ASP A 69 -9.54 2.16 9.78
CA ASP A 69 -8.76 2.05 11.01
C ASP A 69 -7.45 1.28 10.75
N MET A 70 -6.63 1.09 11.79
CA MET A 70 -5.34 0.43 11.63
C MET A 70 -5.47 -1.02 11.11
N ASP A 71 -6.52 -1.76 11.51
CA ASP A 71 -6.68 -3.15 11.11
C ASP A 71 -7.21 -3.30 9.68
N MET A 72 -8.14 -2.44 9.28
CA MET A 72 -8.56 -2.29 7.88
C MET A 72 -7.38 -1.84 7.01
N LEU A 73 -6.59 -0.86 7.46
CA LEU A 73 -5.45 -0.36 6.72
C LEU A 73 -4.41 -1.47 6.48
N LYS A 74 -4.09 -2.27 7.49
CA LYS A 74 -3.20 -3.45 7.35
C LYS A 74 -3.73 -4.48 6.34
N ALA A 75 -5.04 -4.67 6.28
CA ALA A 75 -5.67 -5.56 5.32
C ALA A 75 -5.59 -4.99 3.89
N LEU A 76 -5.81 -3.69 3.72
CA LEU A 76 -5.67 -3.00 2.44
C LEU A 76 -4.21 -3.03 1.93
N PHE A 77 -3.23 -2.80 2.81
CA PHE A 77 -1.81 -3.01 2.48
C PHE A 77 -1.56 -4.43 1.97
N GLY A 78 -2.10 -5.46 2.65
CA GLY A 78 -2.00 -6.84 2.19
C GLY A 78 -2.65 -7.07 0.82
N TYR A 79 -3.81 -6.48 0.57
CA TYR A 79 -4.52 -6.61 -0.70
C TYR A 79 -3.73 -6.05 -1.87
N TYR A 80 -3.21 -4.82 -1.75
CA TYR A 80 -2.49 -4.17 -2.85
C TYR A 80 -1.04 -4.64 -3.01
N ILE A 81 -0.40 -5.14 -1.94
CA ILE A 81 1.00 -5.64 -2.00
C ILE A 81 1.09 -7.12 -2.34
N CYS A 82 0.20 -7.97 -1.81
CA CYS A 82 0.34 -9.43 -1.89
C CYS A 82 -0.41 -10.09 -3.06
N GLN A 83 -1.21 -9.35 -3.85
CA GLN A 83 -1.87 -9.94 -5.02
C GLN A 83 -0.84 -10.33 -6.10
N LYS A 84 -0.48 -11.61 -6.07
CA LYS A 84 0.72 -12.18 -6.69
C LYS A 84 0.74 -12.52 -8.19
N PRO A 85 -0.33 -12.63 -9.01
CA PRO A 85 -0.14 -13.35 -10.28
C PRO A 85 0.64 -12.62 -11.39
N TYR A 86 0.82 -11.29 -11.39
CA TYR A 86 1.41 -10.57 -12.55
C TYR A 86 2.24 -9.32 -12.17
N ALA A 87 3.21 -9.48 -11.27
CA ALA A 87 4.00 -8.45 -10.59
C ALA A 87 4.81 -7.45 -11.47
N MET A 88 4.74 -7.49 -12.80
CA MET A 88 5.34 -6.45 -13.66
C MET A 88 4.33 -5.42 -14.22
N LYS A 89 3.03 -5.74 -14.26
CA LYS A 89 1.99 -4.81 -14.77
C LYS A 89 1.01 -4.32 -13.71
N LEU A 90 0.93 -5.03 -12.58
CA LEU A 90 -0.07 -4.78 -11.53
C LEU A 90 0.25 -3.59 -10.60
N TRP A 91 1.47 -3.05 -10.59
CA TRP A 91 1.78 -1.86 -9.80
C TRP A 91 1.44 -0.57 -10.54
N GLU A 92 1.28 -0.62 -11.87
CA GLU A 92 1.00 0.56 -12.70
C GLU A 92 -0.33 1.20 -12.30
N GLU A 93 -1.40 0.41 -12.19
CA GLU A 93 -2.74 0.89 -11.86
C GLU A 93 -2.83 1.45 -10.43
N PRO A 94 -2.38 0.75 -9.38
CA PRO A 94 -2.30 1.31 -8.03
C PRO A 94 -1.42 2.56 -7.90
N ILE A 95 -0.33 2.66 -8.68
CA ILE A 95 0.49 3.88 -8.70
C ILE A 95 -0.26 5.01 -9.41
N LYS A 96 -0.89 4.73 -10.55
CA LYS A 96 -1.65 5.70 -11.35
C LYS A 96 -2.86 6.24 -10.60
N GLU A 97 -3.50 5.39 -9.82
CA GLU A 97 -4.64 5.73 -8.96
C GLU A 97 -4.21 6.24 -7.58
N GLU A 98 -2.90 6.44 -7.36
CA GLU A 98 -2.32 6.95 -6.12
C GLU A 98 -2.68 6.11 -4.88
N ILE A 99 -2.98 4.82 -5.07
CA ILE A 99 -3.39 3.91 -3.99
C ILE A 99 -2.33 3.83 -2.90
N PHE A 100 -1.06 3.62 -3.26
CA PHE A 100 0.02 3.55 -2.28
C PHE A 100 0.19 4.87 -1.53
N LEU A 101 0.04 6.00 -2.23
CA LEU A 101 0.10 7.32 -1.62
C LEU A 101 -1.05 7.53 -0.63
N LYS A 102 -2.28 7.15 -1.00
CA LYS A 102 -3.47 7.19 -0.12
C LYS A 102 -3.28 6.33 1.13
N LEU A 103 -2.75 5.11 0.98
CA LEU A 103 -2.44 4.21 2.09
C LEU A 103 -1.41 4.81 3.05
N LEU A 104 -0.34 5.40 2.52
CA LEU A 104 0.71 6.04 3.30
C LEU A 104 0.21 7.30 4.03
N TYR A 105 -0.61 8.12 3.40
CA TYR A 105 -1.22 9.28 4.04
C TYR A 105 -2.21 8.91 5.14
N ARG A 106 -2.98 7.82 4.93
CA ARG A 106 -3.83 7.29 5.99
C ARG A 106 -2.99 6.77 7.16
N LEU A 107 -1.91 6.05 6.88
CA LEU A 107 -0.98 5.56 7.90
C LEU A 107 -0.37 6.70 8.71
N LYS A 108 0.03 7.79 8.04
CA LYS A 108 0.55 9.00 8.68
C LYS A 108 -0.46 9.58 9.65
N THR A 109 -1.69 9.80 9.19
CA THR A 109 -2.80 10.31 10.04
C THR A 109 -3.01 9.44 11.27
N LEU A 110 -3.04 8.11 11.11
CA LEU A 110 -3.23 7.17 12.22
C LEU A 110 -2.01 7.04 13.15
N SER A 111 -0.83 7.50 12.73
CA SER A 111 0.40 7.46 13.53
C SER A 111 0.63 8.76 14.31
N GLU A 112 0.03 9.87 13.85
CA GLU A 112 0.08 11.19 14.47
C GLU A 112 -1.13 11.44 15.39
N ALA A 113 -2.19 10.65 15.28
CA ALA A 113 -3.37 10.64 16.14
C ALA A 113 -3.14 9.84 17.43
#